data_AF-A0A7C2Q6V4-F1
#
_entry.id   AF-A0A7C2Q6V4-F1
#
_cell.length_a   1.000
_cell.length_b   1.000
_cell.length_c   1.000
_cell.angle_alpha   90.00
_cell.angle_beta   90.00
_cell.angle_gamma   90.00
#
_symmetry.space_group_name_H-M   'P 1'
#
loop_
_entity.id
_entity.type
_entity.pdbx_description
1 polymer ?
#
loop_
_entity_poly.entity_id
_entity_poly.type
_entity_poly.pdbx_seq_one_letter_code
_entity_poly.pdbx_strand_id
1 'polypeptide(L)'
;MVALKVAGGLRDRFEVPCEARLEAPDGGYALVDEAGFAYPAQASGGTLSFVLPLLRAGEVRELKLAEGLGGQAMRLEDAGSEVRVYRGRLLVARYRYSGARMPYVYPLNTP
;
A
#
# COMPACT_ATOMS: atom_id res chain seq x y z
N MET A 1 -13.13 -3.23 14.57
CA MET A 1 -11.94 -3.61 13.81
C MET A 1 -12.37 -4.07 12.42
N VAL A 2 -11.78 -3.49 11.36
CA VAL A 2 -12.11 -3.82 9.96
C VAL A 2 -11.21 -4.96 9.51
N ALA A 3 -11.78 -6.00 8.92
CA ALA A 3 -11.06 -7.15 8.38
C ALA A 3 -11.41 -7.36 6.90
N LEU A 4 -10.40 -7.70 6.11
CA LEU A 4 -10.46 -7.93 4.68
C LEU A 4 -10.00 -9.36 4.40
N LYS A 5 -10.63 -10.03 3.43
CA LYS A 5 -10.19 -11.35 2.96
C LYS A 5 -9.77 -11.24 1.51
N VAL A 6 -8.54 -11.69 1.22
CA VAL A 6 -8.01 -11.72 -0.15
C VAL A 6 -7.75 -13.17 -0.54
N ALA A 7 -8.34 -13.60 -1.66
CA ALA A 7 -8.23 -14.98 -2.17
C ALA A 7 -7.32 -15.04 -3.41
N GLY A 8 -6.38 -15.98 -3.44
CA GLY A 8 -5.38 -16.13 -4.52
C GLY A 8 -5.94 -16.66 -5.84
N GLY A 9 -7.11 -17.28 -5.82
CA GLY A 9 -7.67 -17.97 -6.98
C GLY A 9 -6.85 -19.22 -7.32
N LEU A 10 -6.71 -19.51 -8.62
CA LEU A 10 -6.15 -20.78 -9.11
C LEU A 10 -4.64 -20.79 -9.40
N ARG A 11 -3.96 -19.65 -9.24
CA ARG A 11 -2.53 -19.50 -9.56
C ARG A 11 -1.85 -18.65 -8.51
N ASP A 12 -0.57 -18.92 -8.29
CA ASP A 12 0.29 -18.07 -7.48
C ASP A 12 0.39 -16.68 -8.11
N ARG A 13 0.35 -15.65 -7.26
CA ARG A 13 0.51 -14.27 -7.68
C ARG A 13 1.60 -13.61 -6.84
N PHE A 14 2.53 -12.96 -7.53
CA PHE A 14 3.56 -12.12 -6.94
C PHE A 14 3.11 -10.68 -7.11
N GLU A 15 3.15 -9.89 -6.03
CA GLU A 15 2.76 -8.47 -5.99
C GLU A 15 1.33 -8.21 -6.48
N VAL A 16 0.34 -8.60 -5.68
CA VAL A 16 -1.09 -8.46 -5.97
C VAL A 16 -1.58 -7.07 -5.54
N PRO A 17 -1.86 -6.13 -6.46
CA PRO A 17 -2.59 -4.92 -6.12
C PRO A 17 -4.01 -5.30 -5.69
N CYS A 18 -4.48 -4.69 -4.61
CA CYS A 18 -5.78 -4.95 -4.02
C CYS A 18 -6.47 -3.64 -3.70
N GLU A 19 -7.77 -3.61 -3.94
CA GLU A 19 -8.65 -2.49 -3.62
C GLU A 19 -9.86 -3.02 -2.87
N ALA A 20 -10.29 -2.27 -1.85
CA ALA A 20 -11.48 -2.55 -1.08
C ALA A 20 -12.21 -1.26 -0.77
N ARG A 21 -13.54 -1.29 -0.83
CA ARG A 21 -14.34 -0.17 -0.33
C ARG A 21 -14.24 -0.10 1.18
N LEU A 22 -13.88 1.07 1.68
CA LEU A 22 -13.76 1.33 3.10
C LEU A 22 -14.07 2.80 3.36
N GLU A 23 -15.08 3.06 4.18
CA GLU A 23 -15.36 4.40 4.70
C GLU A 23 -14.37 4.73 5.81
N ALA A 24 -13.15 5.12 5.40
CA ALA A 24 -12.10 5.63 6.26
C ALA A 24 -11.65 7.00 5.75
N PRO A 25 -11.23 7.92 6.65
CA PRO A 25 -10.61 9.17 6.24
C PRO A 25 -9.45 8.96 5.27
N ASP A 26 -9.29 9.87 4.31
CA ASP A 26 -8.13 9.82 3.42
C ASP A 26 -6.82 9.87 4.21
N GLY A 27 -5.93 8.92 3.95
CA GLY A 27 -4.70 8.78 4.72
C GLY A 27 -4.01 7.44 4.58
N GLY A 28 -2.83 7.36 5.19
CA GLY A 28 -2.05 6.13 5.28
C GLY A 28 -2.56 5.22 6.40
N TYR A 29 -2.58 3.92 6.11
CA TYR A 29 -3.01 2.86 7.02
C TYR A 29 -2.02 1.70 6.96
N ALA A 30 -2.14 0.78 7.93
CA ALA A 30 -1.48 -0.51 7.87
C ALA A 30 -2.50 -1.62 8.03
N LEU A 31 -2.34 -2.65 7.20
CA LEU A 31 -3.05 -3.92 7.30
C LEU A 31 -2.11 -4.95 7.91
N VAL A 32 -2.60 -5.79 8.81
CA VAL A 32 -1.80 -6.82 9.50
C VAL A 32 -2.44 -8.18 9.29
N ASP A 33 -1.66 -9.18 8.90
CA ASP A 33 -2.13 -10.56 8.80
C ASP A 33 -2.02 -11.33 10.13
N GLU A 34 -2.48 -12.58 10.13
CA GLU A 34 -2.42 -13.46 11.31
C GLU A 34 -0.98 -13.79 11.76
N ALA A 35 -0.01 -13.71 10.84
CA ALA A 35 1.41 -13.91 11.15
C ALA A 35 2.09 -12.62 11.66
N GLY A 36 1.36 -11.50 11.72
CA GLY A 36 1.85 -10.22 12.21
C GLY A 36 2.61 -9.40 11.16
N PHE A 37 2.60 -9.80 9.89
CA PHE A 37 3.20 -8.99 8.83
C PHE A 37 2.32 -7.77 8.55
N ALA A 38 2.96 -6.60 8.51
CA ALA A 38 2.31 -5.34 8.20
C ALA A 38 2.46 -4.97 6.73
N TYR A 39 1.36 -4.60 6.10
CA TYR A 39 1.26 -4.17 4.72
C TYR A 39 0.78 -2.72 4.69
N PRO A 40 1.52 -1.81 4.05
CA PRO A 40 1.09 -0.43 3.89
C PRO A 40 -0.16 -0.36 3.00
N ALA A 41 -1.12 0.45 3.42
CA ALA A 41 -2.37 0.68 2.71
C ALA A 41 -2.69 2.18 2.68
N GLN A 42 -3.54 2.61 1.75
CA GLN A 42 -3.94 4.00 1.62
C GLN A 42 -5.43 4.08 1.37
N ALA A 43 -6.13 4.89 2.16
CA ALA A 43 -7.49 5.27 1.87
C ALA A 43 -7.50 6.56 1.06
N SER A 44 -8.26 6.58 -0.03
CA SER A 44 -8.64 7.81 -0.73
C SER A 44 -10.01 7.67 -1.37
N GLY A 45 -10.88 8.64 -1.14
CA GLY A 45 -12.21 8.67 -1.77
C GLY A 45 -13.06 7.43 -1.44
N GLY A 46 -12.94 6.90 -0.22
CA GLY A 46 -13.68 5.71 0.22
C GLY A 46 -13.15 4.37 -0.31
N THR A 47 -11.97 4.37 -0.94
CA THR A 47 -11.27 3.15 -1.40
C THR A 47 -9.97 2.98 -0.64
N LEU A 48 -9.80 1.81 -0.01
CA LEU A 48 -8.54 1.36 0.56
C LEU A 48 -7.79 0.53 -0.48
N SER A 49 -6.61 1.00 -0.85
CA SER A 49 -5.73 0.27 -1.75
C SER A 49 -4.59 -0.36 -0.93
N PHE A 50 -4.02 -1.50 -1.36
CA PHE A 50 -2.76 -2.08 -0.85
C PHE A 50 -2.10 -3.05 -1.85
N VAL A 51 -0.87 -3.51 -1.58
CA VAL A 51 -0.21 -4.60 -2.35
C VAL A 51 0.14 -5.76 -1.43
N LEU A 52 -0.20 -6.97 -1.85
CA LEU A 52 0.24 -8.22 -1.23
C LEU A 52 1.42 -8.84 -2.00
N PRO A 53 2.59 -9.03 -1.39
CA PRO A 53 3.80 -9.46 -2.12
C PRO A 53 3.72 -10.90 -2.66
N LEU A 54 3.02 -11.80 -1.98
CA LEU A 54 2.81 -13.17 -2.42
C LEU A 54 1.44 -13.66 -1.93
N LEU A 55 0.66 -14.23 -2.83
CA LEU A 55 -0.57 -14.94 -2.52
C LEU A 55 -0.61 -16.24 -3.33
N ARG A 56 -0.59 -17.39 -2.64
CA ARG A 56 -0.53 -18.70 -3.28
C ARG A 56 -1.88 -19.12 -3.85
N ALA A 57 -1.87 -20.02 -4.83
CA ALA A 57 -3.08 -20.66 -5.33
C ALA A 57 -3.86 -21.33 -4.19
N GLY A 58 -5.16 -21.08 -4.13
CA GLY A 58 -6.05 -21.60 -3.07
C GLY A 58 -5.89 -20.93 -1.70
N GLU A 59 -4.91 -20.04 -1.51
CA GLU A 59 -4.74 -19.32 -0.25
C GLU A 59 -5.84 -18.26 -0.08
N VAL A 60 -6.33 -18.11 1.15
CA VAL A 60 -7.12 -16.97 1.59
C VAL A 60 -6.38 -16.33 2.76
N ARG A 61 -6.04 -15.05 2.61
CA ARG A 61 -5.38 -14.28 3.67
C ARG A 61 -6.36 -13.28 4.27
N GLU A 62 -6.49 -13.33 5.60
CA GLU A 62 -7.23 -12.32 6.36
C GLU A 62 -6.28 -11.20 6.79
N LEU A 63 -6.68 -9.96 6.54
CA LEU A 63 -5.93 -8.75 6.86
C LEU A 63 -6.78 -7.86 7.74
N LYS A 64 -6.23 -7.36 8.84
CA LYS A 64 -6.92 -6.48 9.79
C LYS A 64 -6.32 -5.08 9.75
N LEU A 65 -7.16 -4.06 9.78
CA LEU A 65 -6.70 -2.69 9.92
C LEU A 65 -6.07 -2.51 11.30
N ALA A 66 -4.80 -2.09 11.34
CA ALA A 66 -4.10 -1.83 12.59
C ALA A 66 -4.68 -0.60 13.30
N GLU A 67 -4.93 -0.72 14.60
CA GLU A 67 -5.40 0.40 15.42
C GLU A 67 -4.26 1.40 15.69
N GLY A 68 -4.56 2.70 15.64
CA GLY A 68 -3.63 3.75 16.06
C GLY A 68 -2.55 4.16 15.06
N LEU A 69 -2.48 3.59 13.86
CA LEU A 69 -1.57 4.04 12.80
C LEU A 69 -2.14 5.18 11.93
N GLY A 70 -3.02 5.99 12.52
CA GLY A 70 -3.45 7.23 11.91
C GLY A 70 -2.30 8.23 11.85
N GLY A 71 -1.97 8.69 10.65
CA GLY A 71 -1.64 10.11 10.50
C GLY A 71 -0.17 10.50 10.46
N GLN A 72 0.71 9.75 9.80
CA GLN A 72 1.86 10.42 9.18
C GLN A 72 1.64 10.45 7.68
N ALA A 73 1.14 11.60 7.21
CA ALA A 73 1.03 11.90 5.79
C ALA A 73 2.40 11.70 5.14
N MET A 74 2.46 10.74 4.21
CA MET A 74 3.62 10.53 3.38
C MET A 74 3.57 11.59 2.27
N ARG A 75 4.58 12.44 2.22
CA ARG A 75 4.69 13.51 1.23
C ARG A 75 5.72 13.08 0.20
N LEU A 76 5.40 13.28 -1.07
CA LEU A 76 6.34 13.00 -2.15
C LEU A 76 6.74 14.27 -2.86
N GLU A 77 8.01 14.32 -3.24
CA GLU A 77 8.54 15.31 -4.15
C GLU A 77 9.12 14.58 -5.35
N ASP A 78 8.61 14.93 -6.53
CA ASP A 78 9.24 14.58 -7.79
C ASP A 78 10.14 15.75 -8.24
N ALA A 79 11.44 15.49 -8.36
CA ALA A 79 12.43 16.45 -8.84
C ALA A 79 12.78 16.28 -10.34
N GLY A 80 12.01 15.49 -11.10
CA GLY A 80 12.19 15.24 -12.53
C GLY A 80 13.18 14.11 -12.88
N SER A 81 13.96 13.65 -11.92
CA SER A 81 14.89 12.51 -12.04
C SER A 81 15.04 11.72 -10.73
N GLU A 82 14.28 12.09 -9.71
CA GLU A 82 14.34 11.49 -8.38
C GLU A 82 13.00 11.71 -7.68
N VAL A 83 12.38 10.60 -7.24
CA VAL A 83 11.23 10.65 -6.32
C VAL A 83 11.76 10.56 -4.90
N ARG A 84 11.38 11.53 -4.08
CA ARG A 84 11.69 11.57 -2.65
C ARG A 84 10.44 11.28 -1.85
N VAL A 85 10.54 10.35 -0.92
CA VAL A 85 9.43 10.00 -0.02
C VAL A 85 9.75 10.52 1.36
N TYR A 86 8.86 11.35 1.90
CA TYR A 86 8.97 11.93 3.23
C TYR A 86 7.86 11.41 4.14
N ARG A 87 8.20 11.18 5.40
CA ARG A 87 7.27 10.98 6.50
C ARG A 87 7.29 12.21 7.39
N GLY A 88 6.31 13.10 7.24
CA GLY A 88 6.40 14.46 7.79
C GLY A 88 7.56 15.23 7.14
N ARG A 89 8.58 15.61 7.94
CA ARG A 89 9.82 16.26 7.44
C ARG A 89 10.98 15.28 7.21
N LEU A 90 10.84 14.02 7.64
CA LEU A 90 11.89 13.02 7.53
C LEU A 90 11.89 12.43 6.13
N LEU A 91 12.98 12.56 5.39
CA LEU A 91 13.18 11.82 4.14
C LEU A 91 13.43 10.34 4.47
N VAL A 92 12.56 9.45 4.00
CA VAL A 92 12.63 8.02 4.29
C VAL A 92 13.10 7.17 3.11
N ALA A 93 12.91 7.64 1.87
CA ALA A 93 13.42 6.95 0.68
C ALA A 93 13.73 7.91 -0.47
N ARG A 94 14.67 7.51 -1.33
CA ARG A 94 15.00 8.16 -2.61
C ARG A 94 15.00 7.12 -3.72
N TYR A 95 14.25 7.40 -4.78
CA TYR A 95 14.23 6.59 -5.99
C TYR A 95 14.72 7.42 -7.16
N ARG A 96 15.95 7.17 -7.60
CA ARG A 96 16.51 7.81 -8.79
C ARG A 96 16.04 7.08 -10.03
N TYR A 97 15.65 7.83 -11.05
CA TYR A 97 15.25 7.28 -12.34
C TYR A 97 15.75 8.18 -13.46
N SER A 98 16.10 7.58 -14.59
CA SER A 98 16.55 8.27 -15.79
C SER A 98 15.57 7.99 -16.93
N GLY A 99 14.75 8.97 -17.33
CA GLY A 99 13.80 8.86 -18.44
C GLY A 99 12.33 9.10 -18.08
N ALA A 100 11.45 8.87 -19.06
CA ALA A 100 10.07 9.38 -19.10
C ALA A 100 9.06 8.74 -18.14
N ARG A 101 9.43 7.74 -17.32
CA ARG A 101 8.46 7.04 -16.45
C ARG A 101 8.94 6.93 -15.02
N MET A 102 8.18 7.55 -14.12
CA MET A 102 8.34 7.47 -12.67
C MET A 102 8.32 5.99 -12.22
N PRO A 103 9.19 5.55 -11.30
CA PRO A 103 9.15 4.20 -10.74
C PRO A 103 7.79 3.94 -10.09
N TYR A 104 7.32 2.70 -10.15
CA TYR A 104 6.08 2.31 -9.48
C TYR A 104 6.26 2.48 -7.96
N VAL A 105 5.55 3.45 -7.40
CA VAL A 105 5.45 3.71 -5.98
C VAL A 105 4.00 3.51 -5.60
N TYR A 106 3.70 2.36 -5.03
CA TYR A 106 2.39 2.06 -4.50
C TYR A 106 2.10 2.92 -3.25
N PRO A 107 0.90 3.56 -3.10
CA PRO A 107 -0.28 3.62 -3.99
C PRO A 107 -0.28 4.77 -5.02
N LEU A 108 0.82 5.47 -5.19
CA LEU A 108 0.88 6.83 -5.70
C LEU A 108 0.84 6.94 -7.23
N ASN A 109 1.25 5.88 -7.93
CA ASN A 109 1.13 5.76 -9.38
C ASN A 109 0.72 4.34 -9.83
N THR A 110 -0.18 3.75 -9.04
CA THR A 110 -0.99 2.63 -9.52
C THR A 110 -1.93 3.12 -10.64
N PRO A 111 -2.08 2.36 -11.74
CA PRO A 111 -3.06 2.65 -12.78
C PRO A 111 -4.49 2.77 -12.24
#